data_AF-A0A949WPL1-F1
#
_entry.id   AF-A0A949WPL1-F1
#
_cell.length_a   1.000
_cell.length_b   1.000
_cell.length_c   1.000
_cell.angle_alpha   90.00
_cell.angle_beta   90.00
_cell.angle_gamma   90.00
#
_symmetry.space_group_name_H-M   'P 1'
#
loop_
_entity.id
_entity.type
_entity.pdbx_description
1 polymer ?
#
loop_
_entity_poly.entity_id
_entity_poly.type
_entity_poly.pdbx_seq_one_letter_code
_entity_poly.pdbx_strand_id
1 'polypeptide(L)'
;MNRKRILVFTLALLVVGSASITTYAASKSTSVLNKNVVVTVDSKDGNTNVVTKDNISDEEAVKMATKAMKDYLGLDANYFGEAHVTRTNAKDDFEFFKDIYPQKDAEVLAENSKKSTANVIDVQFIPASDLKQPGPARDLVVIDEENGEIVSITGMSNIDQNFKAEIDDTKVKESILNFFSKVGKNIQSNTIKVSKTANSGVIRILCNLEDGRDAKMMINLKDYSVMNYEVNYDNLITLPSVQKDHEENFRDLQIKQ
;
A
#
# COMPACT_ATOMS: atom_id res chain seq x y z
N MET A 1 21.98 36.10 -5.48
CA MET A 1 22.23 34.86 -4.70
C MET A 1 20.87 34.20 -4.46
N ASN A 2 20.38 33.43 -5.44
CA ASN A 2 18.99 32.94 -5.44
C ASN A 2 18.95 31.49 -4.95
N ARG A 3 18.46 31.31 -3.72
CA ARG A 3 18.11 30.00 -3.15
C ARG A 3 16.90 29.45 -3.90
N LYS A 4 17.13 28.58 -4.88
CA LYS A 4 16.07 27.73 -5.43
C LYS A 4 15.70 26.71 -4.35
N ARG A 5 14.52 26.87 -3.76
CA ARG A 5 13.90 25.86 -2.90
C ARG A 5 13.57 24.66 -3.79
N ILE A 6 14.34 23.59 -3.68
CA ILE A 6 14.00 22.31 -4.28
C ILE A 6 12.82 21.78 -3.45
N LEU A 7 11.60 21.94 -3.97
CA LEU A 7 10.45 21.19 -3.48
C LEU A 7 10.70 19.73 -3.87
N VAL A 8 11.21 18.94 -2.93
CA VAL A 8 11.26 17.49 -3.05
C VAL A 8 9.83 17.00 -2.80
N PHE A 9 9.06 16.83 -3.88
CA PHE A 9 7.87 15.99 -3.85
C PHE A 9 8.36 14.55 -3.78
N THR A 10 8.62 14.06 -2.57
CA THR A 10 8.66 12.61 -2.30
C THR A 10 7.24 12.08 -2.43
N LEU A 11 6.82 11.91 -3.68
CA LEU A 11 5.85 10.89 -4.04
C LEU A 11 6.57 9.57 -3.79
N ALA A 12 6.61 9.14 -2.53
CA ALA A 12 6.90 7.74 -2.25
C ALA A 12 5.85 6.98 -3.05
N LEU A 13 6.32 6.16 -3.99
CA LEU A 13 5.55 5.18 -4.74
C LEU A 13 4.73 4.36 -3.74
N LEU A 14 3.55 4.85 -3.38
CA LEU A 14 2.39 3.99 -3.30
C LEU A 14 2.27 3.50 -4.73
N VAL A 15 2.52 2.21 -4.96
CA VAL A 15 1.91 1.53 -6.08
C VAL A 15 0.41 1.58 -5.79
N VAL A 16 -0.18 2.76 -6.02
CA VAL A 16 -1.61 2.93 -6.14
C VAL A 16 -1.89 2.16 -7.41
N GLY A 17 -2.43 0.95 -7.28
CA GLY A 17 -3.08 0.27 -8.40
C GLY A 17 -3.86 1.31 -9.18
N SER A 18 -3.39 1.55 -10.40
CA SER A 18 -3.75 2.64 -11.32
C SER A 18 -5.03 3.43 -10.97
N ALA A 19 -4.90 4.50 -10.18
CA ALA A 19 -5.86 5.59 -10.20
C ALA A 19 -5.63 6.44 -11.45
N SER A 20 -5.85 5.87 -12.64
CA SER A 20 -5.89 6.60 -13.90
C SER A 20 -7.24 7.32 -14.00
N ILE A 21 -7.42 8.42 -13.27
CA ILE A 21 -8.40 9.42 -13.69
C ILE A 21 -7.77 10.21 -14.84
N THR A 22 -7.80 9.61 -16.03
CA THR A 22 -7.86 10.37 -17.28
C THR A 22 -9.14 9.95 -17.97
N THR A 23 -10.14 10.81 -17.89
CA THR A 23 -11.18 10.91 -18.92
C THR A 23 -10.48 11.24 -20.24
N TYR A 24 -10.03 10.21 -20.95
CA TYR A 24 -9.76 10.29 -22.38
C TYR A 24 -10.63 9.26 -23.09
N ALA A 25 -11.34 9.79 -24.09
CA ALA A 25 -12.32 9.10 -24.88
C ALA A 25 -11.84 7.73 -25.37
N ALA A 26 -12.77 6.79 -25.44
CA ALA A 26 -12.62 5.53 -26.13
C ALA A 26 -11.91 5.69 -27.48
N SER A 27 -10.71 5.14 -27.61
CA SER A 27 -10.27 4.38 -28.79
C SER A 27 -8.79 3.97 -28.68
N LYS A 28 -8.55 2.68 -28.94
CA LYS A 28 -7.26 2.01 -29.19
C LYS A 28 -6.30 1.81 -28.00
N SER A 29 -6.52 0.72 -27.28
CA SER A 29 -5.57 -0.41 -27.36
C SER A 29 -6.29 -1.71 -26.98
N THR A 30 -6.40 -2.61 -27.94
CA THR A 30 -6.90 -3.96 -27.76
C THR A 30 -5.80 -4.88 -27.25
N SER A 31 -6.19 -5.82 -26.38
CA SER A 31 -5.45 -6.99 -25.86
C SER A 31 -4.59 -6.79 -24.60
N VAL A 32 -5.22 -6.81 -23.43
CA VAL A 32 -5.17 -7.88 -22.39
C VAL A 32 -6.45 -7.72 -21.53
N LEU A 33 -7.01 -8.81 -21.02
CA LEU A 33 -8.35 -8.94 -20.42
C LEU A 33 -8.58 -8.09 -19.14
N ASN A 34 -9.09 -6.86 -19.28
CA ASN A 34 -9.64 -6.09 -18.15
C ASN A 34 -11.15 -6.37 -18.02
N LYS A 35 -11.52 -7.43 -17.31
CA LYS A 35 -12.87 -7.57 -16.76
C LYS A 35 -12.88 -6.90 -15.39
N ASN A 36 -13.34 -5.65 -15.33
CA ASN A 36 -13.70 -5.05 -14.05
C ASN A 36 -14.95 -5.79 -13.55
N VAL A 37 -14.81 -6.59 -12.51
CA VAL A 37 -15.94 -7.20 -11.84
C VAL A 37 -16.32 -6.31 -10.66
N VAL A 38 -17.56 -5.82 -10.69
CA VAL A 38 -18.16 -5.09 -9.57
C VAL A 38 -18.87 -6.13 -8.71
N VAL A 39 -18.40 -6.29 -7.47
CA VAL A 39 -19.04 -7.18 -6.48
C VAL A 39 -19.73 -6.31 -5.44
N THR A 40 -21.01 -6.56 -5.20
CA THR A 40 -21.74 -5.95 -4.08
C THR A 40 -21.32 -6.63 -2.79
N VAL A 41 -20.82 -5.87 -1.82
CA VAL A 41 -20.37 -6.38 -0.53
C VAL A 41 -21.60 -6.69 0.34
N ASP A 42 -22.04 -7.93 0.37
CA ASP A 42 -23.13 -8.38 1.25
C ASP A 42 -22.62 -8.73 2.66
N SER A 43 -23.25 -8.16 3.69
CA SER A 43 -22.84 -8.20 5.11
C SER A 43 -22.99 -9.54 5.85
N LYS A 44 -22.98 -10.69 5.17
CA LYS A 44 -23.18 -12.00 5.81
C LYS A 44 -21.89 -12.81 5.85
N ASP A 45 -21.31 -12.89 7.05
CA ASP A 45 -20.16 -13.73 7.39
C ASP A 45 -20.43 -15.20 7.05
N GLY A 46 -19.88 -15.64 5.92
CA GLY A 46 -19.87 -17.04 5.48
C GLY A 46 -18.55 -17.69 5.84
N ASN A 47 -18.54 -18.53 6.86
CA ASN A 47 -17.38 -19.30 7.29
C ASN A 47 -17.11 -20.44 6.29
N THR A 48 -16.01 -20.38 5.53
CA THR A 48 -15.43 -21.57 4.85
C THR A 48 -13.93 -21.42 4.62
N ASN A 49 -13.14 -22.17 5.39
CA ASN A 49 -11.78 -22.56 5.03
C ASN A 49 -11.83 -23.63 3.93
N VAL A 50 -11.39 -23.32 2.70
CA VAL A 50 -10.70 -24.25 1.78
C VAL A 50 -9.95 -23.42 0.73
N VAL A 51 -8.62 -23.30 0.87
CA VAL A 51 -7.75 -22.88 -0.24
C VAL A 51 -7.46 -24.12 -1.07
N THR A 52 -8.20 -24.31 -2.17
CA THR A 52 -7.74 -25.16 -3.27
C THR A 52 -6.68 -24.38 -4.05
N LYS A 53 -5.67 -25.10 -4.53
CA LYS A 53 -4.48 -24.60 -5.25
C LYS A 53 -4.77 -24.04 -6.66
N ASP A 54 -6.02 -23.64 -6.89
CA ASP A 54 -6.57 -23.15 -8.16
C ASP A 54 -7.12 -21.74 -7.91
N ASN A 55 -6.57 -20.75 -8.64
CA ASN A 55 -6.84 -19.30 -8.66
C ASN A 55 -7.94 -18.75 -7.73
N ILE A 56 -7.58 -17.78 -6.88
CA ILE A 56 -8.51 -17.02 -6.03
C ILE A 56 -9.56 -16.31 -6.92
N SER A 57 -10.85 -16.58 -6.67
CA SER A 57 -11.96 -15.92 -7.40
C SER A 57 -12.11 -14.46 -6.96
N ASP A 58 -12.81 -13.64 -7.76
CA ASP A 58 -13.03 -12.23 -7.42
C ASP A 58 -13.86 -12.09 -6.13
N GLU A 59 -14.86 -12.94 -5.94
CA GLU A 59 -15.67 -12.97 -4.72
C GLU A 59 -14.86 -13.38 -3.50
N GLU A 60 -13.95 -14.35 -3.65
CA GLU A 60 -13.08 -14.77 -2.55
C GLU A 60 -12.05 -13.69 -2.22
N ALA A 61 -11.46 -13.05 -3.24
CA ALA A 61 -10.57 -11.90 -3.04
C ALA A 61 -11.27 -10.76 -2.30
N VAL A 62 -12.52 -10.43 -2.66
CA VAL A 62 -13.31 -9.41 -1.95
C VAL A 62 -13.54 -9.80 -0.49
N LYS A 63 -13.89 -11.06 -0.19
CA LYS A 63 -14.05 -11.52 1.21
C LYS A 63 -12.75 -11.42 2.00
N MET A 64 -11.63 -11.88 1.43
CA MET A 64 -10.30 -11.78 2.04
C MET A 64 -9.94 -10.32 2.33
N ALA A 65 -10.16 -9.44 1.35
CA ALA A 65 -9.88 -8.02 1.45
C ALA A 65 -10.76 -7.30 2.47
N THR A 66 -12.07 -7.57 2.49
CA THR A 66 -12.99 -7.01 3.49
C THR A 66 -12.63 -7.48 4.90
N LYS A 67 -12.26 -8.75 5.06
CA LYS A 67 -11.78 -9.27 6.34
C LYS A 67 -10.48 -8.59 6.79
N ALA A 68 -9.53 -8.39 5.88
CA ALA A 68 -8.27 -7.69 6.16
C ALA A 68 -8.51 -6.22 6.58
N MET A 69 -9.41 -5.51 5.88
CA MET A 69 -9.82 -4.15 6.24
C MET A 69 -10.37 -4.06 7.67
N LYS A 70 -11.19 -5.04 8.07
CA LYS A 70 -11.72 -5.13 9.44
C LYS A 70 -10.63 -5.48 10.45
N ASP A 71 -9.90 -6.55 10.23
CA ASP A 71 -8.96 -7.08 11.23
C ASP A 71 -7.75 -6.17 11.44
N TYR A 72 -7.25 -5.56 10.35
CA TYR A 72 -6.03 -4.77 10.39
C TYR A 72 -6.32 -3.30 10.63
N LEU A 73 -7.38 -2.74 10.02
CA LEU A 73 -7.69 -1.31 10.07
C LEU A 73 -8.97 -0.98 10.85
N GLY A 74 -9.76 -1.98 11.28
CA GLY A 74 -11.02 -1.75 12.00
C GLY A 74 -12.16 -1.24 11.12
N LEU A 75 -12.08 -1.41 9.80
CA LEU A 75 -13.10 -0.95 8.85
C LEU A 75 -14.07 -2.11 8.53
N ASP A 76 -15.30 -2.01 9.04
CA ASP A 76 -16.35 -2.99 8.79
C ASP A 76 -16.89 -2.92 7.35
N ALA A 77 -17.45 -4.05 6.88
CA ALA A 77 -18.00 -4.18 5.52
C ALA A 77 -19.03 -3.10 5.14
N ASN A 78 -19.80 -2.61 6.12
CA ASN A 78 -20.83 -1.58 5.92
C ASN A 78 -20.27 -0.17 5.62
N TYR A 79 -18.97 0.02 5.83
CA TYR A 79 -18.28 1.24 5.42
C TYR A 79 -18.14 1.31 3.89
N PHE A 80 -18.06 0.17 3.22
CA PHE A 80 -17.87 0.07 1.77
C PHE A 80 -19.20 -0.08 1.03
N GLY A 81 -19.32 0.59 -0.11
CA GLY A 81 -20.47 0.50 -1.00
C GLY A 81 -20.22 -0.45 -2.19
N GLU A 82 -19.03 -0.39 -2.76
CA GLU A 82 -18.63 -1.19 -3.92
C GLU A 82 -17.17 -1.65 -3.78
N ALA A 83 -16.85 -2.79 -4.42
CA ALA A 83 -15.50 -3.30 -4.56
C ALA A 83 -15.21 -3.62 -6.03
N HIS A 84 -14.05 -3.17 -6.52
CA HIS A 84 -13.54 -3.43 -7.86
C HIS A 84 -12.31 -4.31 -7.78
N VAL A 85 -12.31 -5.41 -8.53
CA VAL A 85 -11.21 -6.35 -8.59
C VAL A 85 -10.44 -6.17 -9.89
N THR A 86 -9.12 -5.96 -9.79
CA THR A 86 -8.18 -5.93 -10.92
C THR A 86 -7.06 -6.92 -10.64
N ARG A 87 -6.51 -7.55 -11.68
CA ARG A 87 -5.30 -8.39 -11.56
C ARG A 87 -4.16 -7.70 -12.27
N THR A 88 -3.03 -7.57 -11.59
CA THR A 88 -1.87 -6.82 -12.07
C THR A 88 -0.58 -7.57 -11.79
N ASN A 89 0.48 -7.13 -12.47
CA ASN A 89 1.86 -7.45 -12.12
C ASN A 89 2.74 -6.22 -12.36
N ALA A 90 3.90 -6.15 -11.71
CA ALA A 90 4.76 -4.98 -11.80
C ALA A 90 5.51 -4.82 -13.15
N LYS A 91 5.37 -5.76 -14.10
CA LYS A 91 6.13 -5.75 -15.35
C LYS A 91 5.80 -4.54 -16.22
N ASP A 92 4.52 -4.26 -16.39
CA ASP A 92 4.07 -3.15 -17.23
C ASP A 92 4.45 -1.80 -16.60
N ASP A 93 4.45 -1.72 -15.27
CA ASP A 93 4.86 -0.53 -14.53
C ASP A 93 6.34 -0.22 -14.72
N PHE A 94 7.24 -1.22 -14.69
CA PHE A 94 8.67 -0.98 -14.93
C PHE A 94 8.94 -0.41 -16.32
N GLU A 95 8.24 -0.91 -17.33
CA GLU A 95 8.36 -0.44 -18.70
C GLU A 95 7.83 1.00 -18.85
N PHE A 96 6.75 1.35 -18.15
CA PHE A 96 6.22 2.70 -18.16
C PHE A 96 7.14 3.70 -17.43
N PHE A 97 7.64 3.32 -16.24
CA PHE A 97 8.37 4.26 -15.38
C PHE A 97 9.82 4.48 -15.80
N LYS A 98 10.49 3.51 -16.43
CA LYS A 98 11.90 3.67 -16.83
C LYS A 98 12.15 4.90 -17.72
N ASP A 99 11.17 5.29 -18.52
CA ASP A 99 11.28 6.41 -19.47
C ASP A 99 11.01 7.78 -18.82
N ILE A 100 10.47 7.80 -17.60
CA ILE A 100 10.08 9.02 -16.87
C ILE A 100 11.08 9.31 -15.74
N TYR A 101 11.72 8.29 -15.20
CA TYR A 101 12.62 8.43 -14.05
C TYR A 101 14.03 8.92 -14.44
N PRO A 102 14.74 9.60 -13.52
CA PRO A 102 16.13 9.96 -13.72
C PRO A 102 17.00 8.73 -14.04
N GLN A 103 18.05 8.92 -14.82
CA GLN A 103 18.90 7.83 -15.36
C GLN A 103 19.29 6.76 -14.32
N LYS A 104 19.74 7.16 -13.12
CA LYS A 104 20.15 6.22 -12.07
C LYS A 104 19.02 5.35 -11.54
N ASP A 105 17.81 5.89 -11.47
CA ASP A 105 16.64 5.13 -11.05
C ASP A 105 16.16 4.24 -12.22
N ALA A 106 16.23 4.74 -13.45
CA ALA A 106 15.90 3.96 -14.66
C ALA A 106 16.80 2.73 -14.82
N GLU A 107 18.09 2.82 -14.46
CA GLU A 107 19.03 1.69 -14.44
C GLU A 107 18.56 0.59 -13.47
N VAL A 108 18.15 0.96 -12.26
CA VAL A 108 17.61 0.01 -11.27
C VAL A 108 16.24 -0.54 -11.68
N LEU A 109 15.37 0.28 -12.28
CA LEU A 109 14.10 -0.20 -12.86
C LEU A 109 14.33 -1.25 -13.95
N ALA A 110 15.35 -1.06 -14.80
CA ALA A 110 15.73 -2.04 -15.82
C ALA A 110 16.35 -3.34 -15.24
N GLU A 111 16.90 -3.30 -14.03
CA GLU A 111 17.29 -4.52 -13.30
C GLU A 111 16.09 -5.20 -12.66
N ASN A 112 15.19 -4.44 -12.05
CA ASN A 112 13.95 -4.94 -11.47
C ASN A 112 13.03 -5.57 -12.52
N SER A 113 12.99 -5.05 -13.74
CA SER A 113 12.19 -5.63 -14.83
C SER A 113 12.65 -7.02 -15.29
N LYS A 114 13.86 -7.44 -14.90
CA LYS A 114 14.39 -8.79 -15.16
C LYS A 114 13.99 -9.80 -14.07
N LYS A 115 13.45 -9.34 -12.94
CA LYS A 115 13.04 -10.21 -11.83
C LYS A 115 11.70 -10.87 -12.14
N SER A 116 11.45 -11.99 -11.46
CA SER A 116 10.08 -12.51 -11.39
C SER A 116 9.24 -11.56 -10.56
N THR A 117 8.04 -11.26 -11.03
CA THR A 117 7.05 -10.44 -10.34
C THR A 117 5.85 -11.31 -10.01
N ALA A 118 5.33 -11.21 -8.81
CA ALA A 118 4.09 -11.86 -8.42
C ALA A 118 2.92 -11.33 -9.25
N ASN A 119 1.95 -12.20 -9.52
CA ASN A 119 0.63 -11.75 -9.91
C ASN A 119 -0.12 -11.39 -8.63
N VAL A 120 -0.77 -10.23 -8.63
CA VAL A 120 -1.52 -9.76 -7.48
C VAL A 120 -2.95 -9.43 -7.87
N ILE A 121 -3.83 -9.52 -6.87
CA ILE A 121 -5.23 -9.12 -6.97
C ILE A 121 -5.39 -7.81 -6.18
N ASP A 122 -5.70 -6.74 -6.91
CA ASP A 122 -6.02 -5.43 -6.38
C ASP A 122 -7.53 -5.35 -6.13
N VAL A 123 -7.92 -5.32 -4.85
CA VAL A 123 -9.30 -5.10 -4.43
C VAL A 123 -9.45 -3.67 -3.94
N GLN A 124 -9.97 -2.82 -4.81
CA GLN A 124 -10.20 -1.41 -4.54
C GLN A 124 -11.63 -1.19 -4.05
N PHE A 125 -11.79 -0.59 -2.88
CA PHE A 125 -13.09 -0.29 -2.30
C PHE A 125 -13.48 1.17 -2.50
N ILE A 126 -14.78 1.39 -2.72
CA ILE A 126 -15.41 2.71 -2.72
C ILE A 126 -16.25 2.81 -1.44
N PRO A 127 -16.01 3.79 -0.56
CA PRO A 127 -16.86 4.01 0.61
C PRO A 127 -18.32 4.25 0.22
N ALA A 128 -19.26 3.77 1.04
CA ALA A 128 -20.69 3.91 0.78
C ALA A 128 -21.14 5.38 0.69
N SER A 129 -20.47 6.28 1.41
CA SER A 129 -20.68 7.74 1.34
C SER A 129 -20.34 8.33 -0.03
N ASP A 130 -19.41 7.71 -0.75
CA ASP A 130 -18.77 8.28 -1.92
C ASP A 130 -19.43 7.78 -3.22
N LEU A 131 -20.32 6.79 -3.15
CA LEU A 131 -21.10 6.32 -4.31
C LEU A 131 -21.93 7.43 -4.98
N LYS A 132 -22.28 8.49 -4.24
CA LYS A 132 -23.09 9.61 -4.74
C LYS A 132 -22.27 10.79 -5.25
N GLN A 133 -20.96 10.81 -4.98
CA GLN A 133 -20.05 11.87 -5.42
C GLN A 133 -18.72 11.23 -5.82
N PRO A 134 -18.40 11.13 -7.11
CA PRO A 134 -17.20 10.45 -7.55
C PRO A 134 -15.95 11.10 -6.96
N GLY A 135 -15.40 10.46 -5.93
CA GLY A 135 -14.06 10.68 -5.41
C GLY A 135 -13.14 9.55 -5.91
N PRO A 136 -11.81 9.77 -5.91
CA PRO A 136 -10.89 8.66 -6.17
C PRO A 136 -11.11 7.59 -5.09
N ALA A 137 -11.24 6.33 -5.49
CA ALA A 137 -11.23 5.22 -4.54
C ALA A 137 -9.86 5.18 -3.85
N ARG A 138 -9.85 5.15 -2.52
CA ARG A 138 -8.63 5.35 -1.71
C ARG A 138 -8.24 4.12 -0.89
N ASP A 139 -9.19 3.22 -0.72
CA ASP A 139 -9.04 2.04 0.13
C ASP A 139 -8.74 0.84 -0.77
N LEU A 140 -7.62 0.17 -0.52
CA LEU A 140 -7.06 -0.86 -1.40
C LEU A 140 -6.49 -1.99 -0.56
N VAL A 141 -6.77 -3.23 -0.96
CA VAL A 141 -6.05 -4.41 -0.50
C VAL A 141 -5.39 -5.07 -1.70
N VAL A 142 -4.12 -5.42 -1.57
CA VAL A 142 -3.37 -6.18 -2.57
C VAL A 142 -3.08 -7.56 -2.00
N ILE A 143 -3.46 -8.58 -2.77
CA ILE A 143 -3.36 -9.99 -2.39
C ILE A 143 -2.38 -10.66 -3.36
N ASP A 144 -1.36 -11.35 -2.85
CA ASP A 144 -0.54 -12.25 -3.64
C ASP A 144 -1.41 -13.41 -4.15
N GLU A 145 -1.55 -13.56 -5.47
CA GLU A 145 -2.47 -14.53 -6.05
C GLU A 145 -1.99 -15.99 -5.87
N GLU A 146 -0.69 -16.22 -5.70
CA GLU A 146 -0.12 -17.56 -5.55
C GLU A 146 -0.39 -18.14 -4.17
N ASN A 147 -0.28 -17.32 -3.12
CA ASN A 147 -0.31 -17.79 -1.74
C ASN A 147 -1.40 -17.15 -0.86
N GLY A 148 -2.10 -16.14 -1.37
CA GLY A 148 -3.17 -15.44 -0.65
C GLY A 148 -2.69 -14.48 0.44
N GLU A 149 -1.40 -14.15 0.51
CA GLU A 149 -0.85 -13.19 1.46
C GLU A 149 -1.39 -11.78 1.17
N ILE A 150 -1.85 -11.08 2.21
CA ILE A 150 -2.13 -9.65 2.12
C ILE A 150 -0.80 -8.91 2.15
N VAL A 151 -0.32 -8.52 0.97
CA VAL A 151 0.99 -7.88 0.79
C VAL A 151 0.93 -6.35 0.88
N SER A 152 -0.26 -5.76 0.68
CA SER A 152 -0.51 -4.35 0.92
C SER A 152 -1.95 -4.09 1.37
N ILE A 153 -2.13 -3.11 2.25
CA ILE A 153 -3.44 -2.62 2.67
C ILE A 153 -3.38 -1.12 2.92
N THR A 154 -4.37 -0.39 2.44
CA THR A 154 -4.51 1.06 2.62
C THR A 154 -5.95 1.39 3.00
N GLY A 155 -6.13 2.15 4.07
CA GLY A 155 -7.40 2.73 4.50
C GLY A 155 -7.20 4.20 4.89
N MET A 156 -7.84 5.13 4.16
CA MET A 156 -7.63 6.58 4.34
C MET A 156 -8.73 7.29 5.14
N SER A 157 -9.52 6.55 5.93
CA SER A 157 -10.78 7.00 6.54
C SER A 157 -10.69 8.16 7.55
N ASN A 158 -9.49 8.58 7.98
CA ASN A 158 -9.34 9.57 9.08
C ASN A 158 -8.20 10.59 8.90
N ILE A 159 -7.78 10.90 7.67
CA ILE A 159 -6.71 11.90 7.46
C ILE A 159 -7.21 13.31 7.78
N ASP A 160 -6.62 13.93 8.78
CA ASP A 160 -6.71 15.36 9.01
C ASP A 160 -5.44 16.05 8.48
N GLN A 161 -5.53 16.59 7.27
CA GLN A 161 -4.38 17.24 6.61
C GLN A 161 -3.88 18.48 7.34
N ASN A 162 -4.71 19.07 8.21
CA ASN A 162 -4.35 20.25 9.00
C ASN A 162 -3.80 19.89 10.38
N PHE A 163 -3.79 18.61 10.74
CA PHE A 163 -3.32 18.16 12.04
C PHE A 163 -1.80 18.32 12.16
N LYS A 164 -1.40 19.15 13.11
CA LYS A 164 -0.01 19.35 13.50
C LYS A 164 0.25 18.58 14.78
N ALA A 165 0.76 17.37 14.62
CA ALA A 165 1.10 16.49 15.74
C ALA A 165 2.57 16.65 16.13
N GLU A 166 2.84 16.55 17.44
CA GLU A 166 4.16 16.11 17.89
C GLU A 166 4.23 14.58 17.77
N ILE A 167 5.41 14.07 17.43
CA ILE A 167 5.63 12.63 17.26
C ILE A 167 5.91 12.01 18.64
N ASP A 168 4.99 11.19 19.13
CA ASP A 168 5.21 10.35 20.31
C ASP A 168 5.78 8.98 19.89
N ASP A 169 7.09 8.84 20.06
CA ASP A 169 7.82 7.61 19.69
C ASP A 169 7.32 6.36 20.41
N THR A 170 6.80 6.51 21.64
CA THR A 170 6.32 5.37 22.43
C THR A 170 5.05 4.82 21.80
N LYS A 171 4.09 5.71 21.48
CA LYS A 171 2.83 5.31 20.85
C LYS A 171 3.04 4.83 19.42
N VAL A 172 3.94 5.46 18.66
CA VAL A 172 4.32 4.96 17.32
C VAL A 172 4.89 3.54 17.42
N LYS A 173 5.81 3.29 18.36
CA LYS A 173 6.37 1.96 18.61
C LYS A 173 5.28 0.94 18.96
N GLU A 174 4.39 1.27 19.89
CA GLU A 174 3.28 0.40 20.29
C GLU A 174 2.38 0.04 19.10
N SER A 175 2.01 1.03 18.28
CA SER A 175 1.18 0.79 17.09
C SER A 175 1.87 -0.09 16.06
N ILE A 176 3.18 0.10 15.83
CA ILE A 176 3.95 -0.76 14.93
C ILE A 176 3.93 -2.20 15.44
N LEU A 177 4.32 -2.43 16.71
CA LEU A 177 4.40 -3.79 17.28
C LEU A 177 3.03 -4.48 17.32
N ASN A 178 1.99 -3.75 17.72
CA ASN A 178 0.62 -4.27 17.76
C ASN A 178 0.14 -4.66 16.36
N PHE A 179 0.43 -3.84 15.34
CA PHE A 179 0.05 -4.16 13.96
C PHE A 179 0.80 -5.38 13.42
N PHE A 180 2.11 -5.43 13.60
CA PHE A 180 2.92 -6.56 13.16
C PHE A 180 2.51 -7.88 13.83
N SER A 181 2.14 -7.84 15.10
CA SER A 181 1.53 -8.98 15.79
C SER A 181 0.19 -9.40 15.17
N LYS A 182 -0.66 -8.46 14.76
CA LYS A 182 -1.97 -8.76 14.11
C LYS A 182 -1.80 -9.42 12.74
N VAL A 183 -0.86 -8.94 11.93
CA VAL A 183 -0.59 -9.51 10.59
C VAL A 183 0.28 -10.77 10.64
N GLY A 184 0.73 -11.18 11.83
CA GLY A 184 1.54 -12.39 12.02
C GLY A 184 2.94 -12.29 11.42
N LYS A 185 3.56 -11.10 11.45
CA LYS A 185 4.90 -10.84 10.91
C LYS A 185 5.83 -10.35 12.01
N ASN A 186 7.07 -10.81 11.97
CA ASN A 186 8.12 -10.39 12.90
C ASN A 186 9.03 -9.35 12.27
N ILE A 187 9.32 -8.30 13.03
CA ILE A 187 10.24 -7.25 12.63
C ILE A 187 11.65 -7.64 13.05
N GLN A 188 12.61 -7.52 12.13
CA GLN A 188 14.02 -7.69 12.46
C GLN A 188 14.45 -6.61 13.48
N SER A 189 15.09 -7.05 14.56
CA SER A 189 15.54 -6.17 15.64
C SER A 189 16.38 -4.99 15.13
N ASN A 190 16.14 -3.80 15.67
CA ASN A 190 16.87 -2.56 15.38
C ASN A 190 16.81 -2.05 13.93
N THR A 191 15.76 -2.41 13.19
CA THR A 191 15.58 -1.97 11.78
C THR A 191 14.51 -0.91 11.59
N ILE A 192 13.73 -0.59 12.63
CA ILE A 192 12.63 0.38 12.53
C ILE A 192 13.18 1.79 12.36
N LYS A 193 12.76 2.45 11.29
CA LYS A 193 13.00 3.86 11.02
C LYS A 193 11.68 4.60 10.87
N VAL A 194 11.64 5.83 11.37
CA VAL A 194 10.48 6.71 11.27
C VAL A 194 10.87 8.02 10.61
N SER A 195 9.95 8.67 9.89
CA SER A 195 10.22 9.96 9.30
C SER A 195 10.56 11.02 10.36
N LYS A 196 11.53 11.89 10.07
CA LYS A 196 11.98 12.97 10.98
C LYS A 196 10.88 14.00 11.23
N THR A 197 9.97 14.16 10.26
CA THR A 197 8.82 15.06 10.33
C THR A 197 7.52 14.31 10.04
N ALA A 198 6.43 14.83 10.58
CA ALA A 198 5.08 14.44 10.20
C ALA A 198 4.57 15.33 9.07
N ASN A 199 3.87 14.73 8.11
CA ASN A 199 3.22 15.46 7.02
C ASN A 199 1.74 15.10 7.02
N SER A 200 0.86 16.11 7.00
CA SER A 200 -0.60 15.90 7.00
C SER A 200 -1.09 14.99 8.13
N GLY A 201 -0.52 15.16 9.33
CA GLY A 201 -0.85 14.34 10.50
C GLY A 201 -0.35 12.89 10.45
N VAL A 202 0.48 12.52 9.48
CA VAL A 202 0.95 11.13 9.27
C VAL A 202 2.45 11.02 9.47
N ILE A 203 2.89 9.90 10.05
CA ILE A 203 4.28 9.47 10.12
C ILE A 203 4.50 8.25 9.20
N ARG A 204 5.62 8.25 8.48
CA ARG A 204 6.06 7.12 7.65
C ARG A 204 7.02 6.24 8.45
N ILE A 205 6.90 4.92 8.28
CA ILE A 205 7.73 3.91 8.93
C ILE A 205 8.35 3.00 7.88
N LEU A 206 9.60 2.61 8.10
CA LEU A 206 10.33 1.60 7.34
C LEU A 206 10.87 0.56 8.32
N CYS A 207 10.86 -0.71 7.96
CA CYS A 207 11.50 -1.76 8.74
C CYS A 207 11.85 -2.98 7.88
N ASN A 208 12.73 -3.82 8.38
CA ASN A 208 13.00 -5.12 7.77
C ASN A 208 12.24 -6.19 8.54
N LEU A 209 11.79 -7.22 7.84
CA LEU A 209 11.11 -8.38 8.40
C LEU A 209 12.10 -9.54 8.55
N GLU A 210 11.84 -10.44 9.49
CA GLU A 210 12.65 -11.64 9.69
C GLU A 210 12.64 -12.60 8.49
N ASP A 211 11.63 -12.49 7.62
CA ASP A 211 11.53 -13.26 6.36
C ASP A 211 12.40 -12.70 5.22
N GLY A 212 13.18 -11.64 5.48
CA GLY A 212 14.14 -11.06 4.56
C GLY A 212 13.60 -9.93 3.69
N ARG A 213 12.29 -9.65 3.76
CA ARG A 213 11.65 -8.55 3.03
C ARG A 213 11.68 -7.25 3.84
N ASP A 214 11.59 -6.12 3.16
CA ASP A 214 11.32 -4.83 3.79
C ASP A 214 9.82 -4.50 3.78
N ALA A 215 9.40 -3.71 4.76
CA ALA A 215 8.03 -3.24 4.88
C ALA A 215 7.97 -1.74 5.16
N LYS A 216 6.94 -1.11 4.61
CA LYS A 216 6.60 0.30 4.79
C LYS A 216 5.25 0.40 5.46
N MET A 217 5.09 1.43 6.31
CA MET A 217 3.80 1.72 6.93
C MET A 217 3.57 3.22 7.01
N MET A 218 2.31 3.59 7.15
CA MET A 218 1.88 4.92 7.56
C MET A 218 0.96 4.83 8.78
N ILE A 219 1.22 5.69 9.76
CA ILE A 219 0.40 5.81 10.97
C ILE A 219 -0.18 7.22 11.05
N ASN A 220 -1.47 7.31 11.36
CA ASN A 220 -2.14 8.56 11.71
C ASN A 220 -1.72 8.98 13.11
N LEU A 221 -1.09 10.15 13.28
CA LEU A 221 -0.64 10.62 14.59
C LEU A 221 -1.77 11.14 15.48
N LYS A 222 -3.00 11.29 14.94
CA LYS A 222 -4.17 11.73 15.72
C LYS A 222 -4.61 10.66 16.72
N ASP A 223 -4.63 9.41 16.29
CA ASP A 223 -5.13 8.25 17.06
C ASP A 223 -4.19 7.05 17.04
N TYR A 224 -3.04 7.16 16.37
CA TYR A 224 -2.03 6.12 16.19
C TYR A 224 -2.54 4.87 15.46
N SER A 225 -3.65 5.00 14.70
CA SER A 225 -4.12 3.96 13.80
C SER A 225 -3.18 3.78 12.61
N VAL A 226 -2.99 2.53 12.20
CA VAL A 226 -2.31 2.22 10.94
C VAL A 226 -3.24 2.58 9.80
N MET A 227 -2.67 3.21 8.78
CA MET A 227 -3.38 3.68 7.60
C MET A 227 -2.95 2.93 6.34
N ASN A 228 -1.68 2.56 6.29
CA ASN A 228 -1.11 1.83 5.19
C ASN A 228 -0.04 0.87 5.73
N TYR A 229 0.03 -0.28 5.10
CA TYR A 229 1.09 -1.27 5.26
C TYR A 229 1.36 -1.89 3.89
N GLU A 230 2.63 -2.07 3.57
CA GLU A 230 3.08 -2.68 2.32
C GLU A 230 4.38 -3.43 2.57
N VAL A 231 4.47 -4.66 2.07
CA VAL A 231 5.72 -5.44 2.03
C VAL A 231 6.29 -5.40 0.62
N ASN A 232 7.61 -5.37 0.49
CA ASN A 232 8.29 -5.59 -0.78
C ASN A 232 8.21 -7.07 -1.21
N TYR A 233 7.02 -7.50 -1.63
CA TYR A 233 6.72 -8.91 -1.97
C TYR A 233 7.49 -9.40 -3.21
N ASP A 234 7.79 -8.51 -4.15
CA ASP A 234 8.60 -8.80 -5.34
C ASP A 234 10.13 -8.75 -5.09
N ASN A 235 10.55 -8.44 -3.85
CA ASN A 235 11.96 -8.26 -3.48
C ASN A 235 12.70 -7.30 -4.43
N LEU A 236 12.05 -6.21 -4.81
CA LEU A 236 12.59 -5.22 -5.72
C LEU A 236 13.76 -4.48 -5.07
N ILE A 237 14.73 -4.10 -5.90
CA ILE A 237 15.83 -3.24 -5.48
C ILE A 237 15.24 -1.84 -5.28
N THR A 238 15.49 -1.26 -4.11
CA THR A 238 15.07 0.12 -3.80
C THR A 238 15.76 1.09 -4.75
N LEU A 239 15.00 2.01 -5.34
CA LEU A 239 15.54 3.02 -6.25
C LEU A 239 16.51 3.98 -5.51
N PRO A 240 17.61 4.43 -6.14
CA PRO A 240 18.55 5.36 -5.55
C PRO A 240 17.93 6.64 -5.00
N SER A 241 16.93 7.22 -5.68
CA SER A 241 16.20 8.40 -5.17
C SER A 241 15.40 8.12 -3.91
N VAL A 242 14.78 6.94 -3.81
CA VAL A 242 14.02 6.50 -2.64
C VAL A 242 14.97 6.21 -1.48
N GLN A 243 16.09 5.53 -1.75
CA GLN A 243 17.14 5.30 -0.75
C GLN A 243 17.68 6.61 -0.19
N LYS A 244 17.88 7.62 -1.06
CA LYS A 244 18.28 8.96 -0.63
C LYS A 244 17.21 9.63 0.26
N ASP A 245 15.92 9.54 -0.08
CA ASP A 245 14.84 10.01 0.81
C ASP A 245 14.91 9.33 2.18
N HIS A 246 15.12 8.02 2.21
CA HIS A 246 15.24 7.28 3.46
C HIS A 246 16.40 7.79 4.33
N GLU A 247 17.58 8.00 3.74
CA GLU A 247 18.76 8.50 4.46
C GLU A 247 18.60 9.94 4.96
N GLU A 248 18.00 10.81 4.14
CA GLU A 248 17.86 12.23 4.46
C GLU A 248 16.71 12.49 5.43
N ASN A 249 15.60 11.75 5.32
CA ASN A 249 14.33 12.11 5.96
C ASN A 249 13.86 11.13 7.03
N PHE A 250 14.56 10.04 7.28
CA PHE A 250 14.22 9.10 8.35
C PHE A 250 15.30 9.03 9.44
N ARG A 251 14.86 8.66 10.64
CA ARG A 251 15.73 8.40 11.79
C ARG A 251 15.39 7.05 12.39
N ASP A 252 16.35 6.44 13.05
CA ASP A 252 16.10 5.19 13.77
C ASP A 252 15.12 5.43 14.92
N LEU A 253 14.15 4.53 15.06
CA LEU A 253 13.29 4.48 16.23
C LEU A 253 13.93 3.53 17.23
N GLN A 254 14.50 4.11 18.30
CA GLN A 254 15.20 3.33 19.31
C GLN A 254 14.19 2.46 20.09
N ILE A 255 14.18 1.16 19.78
CA ILE A 255 13.50 0.16 20.58
C ILE A 255 14.39 -0.09 21.80
N LYS A 256 14.28 0.73 22.86
CA LYS A 256 14.80 0.29 24.16
C LYS A 256 14.05 -0.99 24.54
N GLN A 257 14.81 -2.07 24.72
CA GLN A 257 14.34 -3.32 25.32
C GLN A 257 14.08 -3.11 26.81
#